data_AF-A0A7Y8S266-F1
#
_entry.id   AF-A0A7Y8S266-F1
#
_cell.length_a   1.000
_cell.length_b   1.000
_cell.length_c   1.000
_cell.angle_alpha   90.00
_cell.angle_beta   90.00
_cell.angle_gamma   90.00
#
_symmetry.space_group_name_H-M   'P 1'
#
loop_
_entity.id
_entity.type
_entity.pdbx_description
1 polymer ?
#
loop_
_entity_poly.entity_id
_entity_poly.type
_entity_poly.pdbx_seq_one_letter_code
_entity_poly.pdbx_strand_id
1 'polypeptide(L)'
;MKTLDVQALHDAIDHTLKQLKKQSDEMAKVKKSVEAITSLDDALKGKGGDAIRAFYEECHTPFLKFYETFIDEYESALKKIKNALNSLEPNHNGFISQSFLDHDLEQGCNAANHT
;
A
#
# COMPACT_ATOMS: atom_id res chain seq x y z
N MET A 1 19.46 -13.43 -14.50
CA MET A 1 19.47 -13.94 -13.12
C MET A 1 18.65 -12.99 -12.28
N LYS A 2 17.71 -13.49 -11.46
CA LYS A 2 16.87 -12.65 -10.59
C LYS A 2 17.54 -12.55 -9.23
N THR A 3 17.87 -11.33 -8.83
CA THR A 3 18.47 -11.01 -7.53
C THR A 3 17.67 -9.89 -6.91
N LEU A 4 17.29 -10.06 -5.65
CA LEU A 4 16.67 -9.01 -4.85
C LEU A 4 17.78 -8.27 -4.09
N ASP A 5 17.84 -6.96 -4.27
CA ASP A 5 18.66 -6.04 -3.48
C ASP A 5 17.87 -5.59 -2.25
N VAL A 6 18.40 -5.93 -1.06
CA VAL A 6 17.69 -5.72 0.21
C VAL A 6 17.53 -4.24 0.51
N GLN A 7 18.60 -3.46 0.36
CA GLN A 7 18.59 -2.02 0.61
C GLN A 7 17.62 -1.30 -0.34
N ALA A 8 17.70 -1.60 -1.63
CA ALA A 8 16.84 -0.97 -2.63
C ALA A 8 15.36 -1.24 -2.36
N LEU A 9 14.99 -2.47 -1.96
CA LEU A 9 13.61 -2.79 -1.62
C LEU A 9 13.15 -2.11 -0.32
N HIS A 10 14.01 -2.02 0.70
CA HIS A 10 13.70 -1.26 1.92
C HIS A 10 13.42 0.21 1.62
N ASP A 11 14.29 0.85 0.84
CA ASP A 11 14.17 2.26 0.49
C ASP A 11 12.91 2.53 -0.34
N ALA A 12 12.61 1.64 -1.30
CA ALA A 12 11.39 1.72 -2.08
C ALA A 12 10.14 1.61 -1.20
N ILE A 13 10.10 0.65 -0.28
CA ILE A 13 8.99 0.49 0.66
C ILE A 13 8.82 1.73 1.53
N ASP A 14 9.91 2.26 2.12
CA ASP A 14 9.84 3.45 2.97
C ASP A 14 9.40 4.70 2.21
N HIS A 15 9.83 4.83 0.96
CA HIS A 15 9.37 5.89 0.08
C HIS A 15 7.86 5.77 -0.20
N THR A 16 7.39 4.57 -0.56
CA THR A 16 5.97 4.33 -0.83
C THR A 16 5.11 4.56 0.42
N LEU A 17 5.54 4.10 1.60
CA LEU A 17 4.83 4.35 2.87
C LEU A 17 4.66 5.85 3.14
N LYS A 18 5.70 6.66 2.89
CA LYS A 18 5.61 8.13 3.02
C LYS A 18 4.61 8.73 2.01
N GLN A 19 4.59 8.23 0.77
CA GLN A 19 3.64 8.68 -0.25
C GLN A 19 2.20 8.31 0.11
N LEU A 20 1.96 7.09 0.57
CA LEU A 20 0.63 6.64 1.02
C LEU A 20 0.11 7.48 2.17
N LYS A 21 0.97 7.84 3.14
CA LYS A 21 0.59 8.73 4.22
C LYS A 21 0.15 10.11 3.71
N LYS A 22 0.90 10.68 2.77
CA LYS A 22 0.54 11.95 2.13
C LYS A 22 -0.79 11.85 1.37
N GLN A 23 -1.01 10.76 0.62
CA GLN A 23 -2.25 10.53 -0.12
C GLN A 23 -3.46 10.37 0.81
N SER A 24 -3.30 9.67 1.94
CA SER A 24 -4.33 9.57 2.98
C SER A 24 -4.73 10.94 3.53
N ASP A 25 -3.74 11.79 3.85
CA ASP A 25 -4.00 13.15 4.37
C ASP A 25 -4.67 14.05 3.32
N GLU A 26 -4.32 13.91 2.05
CA GLU A 26 -4.98 14.62 0.94
C GLU A 26 -6.42 14.11 0.73
N MET A 27 -6.65 12.80 0.80
CA MET A 27 -7.98 12.22 0.61
C MET A 27 -8.93 12.58 1.75
N ALA A 28 -8.43 12.68 2.98
CA ALA A 28 -9.20 13.16 4.12
C ALA A 28 -9.72 14.59 3.90
N LYS A 29 -8.97 15.45 3.18
CA LYS A 29 -9.44 16.79 2.81
C LYS A 29 -10.55 16.73 1.76
N VAL A 30 -10.38 15.90 0.74
CA VAL A 30 -11.41 15.69 -0.30
C VAL A 30 -12.70 15.17 0.32
N LYS A 31 -12.61 14.19 1.22
CA LYS A 31 -13.76 13.66 1.95
C LYS A 31 -14.51 14.72 2.73
N LYS A 32 -13.82 15.58 3.47
CA LYS A 32 -14.45 16.73 4.16
C LYS A 32 -15.16 17.67 3.19
N SER A 33 -14.59 17.91 2.00
CA SER A 33 -15.25 18.74 0.98
C SER A 33 -16.50 18.07 0.42
N VAL A 34 -16.47 16.75 0.18
CA VAL A 34 -17.65 15.99 -0.26
C VAL A 34 -18.73 16.02 0.83
N GLU A 35 -18.38 15.72 2.07
CA GLU A 35 -19.29 15.78 3.23
C GLU A 35 -19.94 17.18 3.36
N ALA A 36 -19.15 18.24 3.20
CA ALA A 36 -19.66 19.61 3.20
C ALA A 36 -20.71 19.83 2.11
N ILE A 37 -20.49 19.38 0.87
CA ILE A 37 -21.45 19.51 -0.24
C ILE A 37 -22.74 18.74 0.05
N THR A 38 -22.61 17.48 0.51
CA THR A 38 -23.75 16.63 0.85
C THR A 38 -24.58 17.16 2.02
N SER A 39 -24.01 18.07 2.82
CA SER A 39 -24.68 18.74 3.94
C SER A 39 -25.31 20.09 3.56
N LEU A 40 -25.26 20.53 2.30
CA LEU A 40 -25.86 21.79 1.83
C LEU A 40 -27.35 21.64 1.51
N ASP A 41 -28.13 21.00 2.37
CA ASP A 41 -29.59 20.89 2.22
C ASP A 41 -30.29 22.25 2.26
N ASP A 42 -29.73 23.19 3.02
CA ASP A 42 -30.26 24.54 3.13
C ASP A 42 -29.96 25.46 1.93
N ALA A 43 -28.88 25.21 1.20
CA ALA A 43 -28.44 26.03 0.07
C ALA A 43 -28.76 25.39 -1.29
N LEU A 44 -28.62 24.07 -1.42
CA LEU A 44 -28.86 23.34 -2.66
C LEU A 44 -30.29 22.78 -2.70
N LYS A 45 -31.31 23.62 -2.74
CA LYS A 45 -32.71 23.16 -2.64
C LYS A 45 -33.32 22.73 -3.98
N GLY A 46 -34.39 21.94 -3.87
CA GLY A 46 -35.19 21.47 -5.01
C GLY A 46 -34.47 20.40 -5.85
N LYS A 47 -35.16 19.89 -6.88
CA LYS A 47 -34.72 18.70 -7.64
C LYS A 47 -33.28 18.76 -8.16
N GLY A 48 -32.82 19.93 -8.60
CA GLY A 48 -31.45 20.11 -9.07
C GLY A 48 -30.42 20.05 -7.95
N GLY A 49 -30.70 20.70 -6.82
CA GLY A 49 -29.82 20.65 -5.65
C GLY A 49 -29.82 19.28 -4.98
N ASP A 50 -30.96 18.60 -4.93
CA ASP A 50 -31.09 17.21 -4.49
C ASP A 50 -30.21 16.28 -5.36
N ALA A 51 -30.24 16.45 -6.68
CA ALA A 51 -29.42 15.67 -7.60
C ALA A 51 -27.91 15.92 -7.41
N ILE A 52 -27.50 17.17 -7.15
CA ILE A 52 -26.10 17.48 -6.86
C ILE A 52 -25.65 16.79 -5.57
N ARG A 53 -26.43 16.89 -4.48
CA ARG A 53 -26.08 16.22 -3.22
C ARG A 53 -26.02 14.70 -3.39
N ALA A 54 -27.01 14.11 -4.05
CA ALA A 54 -27.05 12.67 -4.31
C ALA A 54 -25.84 12.21 -5.14
N PHE A 55 -25.41 12.97 -6.15
CA PHE A 55 -24.21 12.64 -6.93
C PHE A 55 -22.94 12.56 -6.07
N TYR A 56 -22.76 13.45 -5.11
CA TYR A 56 -21.61 13.39 -4.20
C TYR A 56 -21.75 12.27 -3.16
N GLU A 57 -22.95 12.09 -2.60
CA GLU A 57 -23.20 11.06 -1.59
C GLU A 57 -23.13 9.65 -2.16
N GLU A 58 -23.74 9.41 -3.31
CA GLU A 58 -23.87 8.06 -3.88
C GLU A 58 -22.68 7.66 -4.73
N CYS A 59 -22.04 8.60 -5.43
CA CYS A 59 -20.90 8.27 -6.30
C CYS A 59 -19.54 8.46 -5.61
N HIS A 60 -19.36 9.50 -4.79
CA HIS A 60 -18.04 9.87 -4.28
C HIS A 60 -17.77 9.28 -2.90
N THR A 61 -18.73 9.35 -1.97
CA THR A 61 -18.56 8.81 -0.61
C THR A 61 -18.12 7.33 -0.61
N PRO A 62 -18.70 6.42 -1.43
CA PRO A 62 -18.27 5.02 -1.46
C PRO A 62 -16.84 4.85 -1.98
N PHE A 63 -16.46 5.59 -3.03
CA PHE A 63 -15.09 5.55 -3.57
C PHE A 63 -14.07 6.02 -2.54
N LEU A 64 -14.37 7.12 -1.84
CA LEU A 64 -13.47 7.67 -0.81
C LEU A 64 -13.28 6.68 0.34
N LYS A 65 -14.35 6.02 0.80
CA LYS A 65 -14.26 4.95 1.82
C LYS A 65 -13.45 3.76 1.32
N PHE A 66 -13.67 3.32 0.09
CA PHE A 66 -12.87 2.26 -0.52
C PHE A 66 -11.38 2.64 -0.56
N TYR A 67 -11.07 3.88 -0.96
CA TYR A 67 -9.69 4.34 -1.07
C TYR A 67 -8.99 4.43 0.29
N GLU A 68 -9.69 4.86 1.34
CA GLU A 68 -9.18 4.83 2.72
C GLU A 68 -8.78 3.40 3.11
N THR A 69 -9.68 2.42 2.95
CA THR A 69 -9.40 1.01 3.24
C THR A 69 -8.24 0.46 2.40
N PHE A 70 -8.21 0.79 1.10
CA PHE A 70 -7.17 0.33 0.20
C PHE A 70 -5.77 0.82 0.64
N ILE A 71 -5.65 2.09 1.04
CA ILE A 71 -4.38 2.61 1.56
C ILE A 71 -3.95 1.83 2.80
N ASP A 72 -4.86 1.61 3.75
CA ASP A 72 -4.55 0.92 5.00
C ASP A 72 -4.08 -0.54 4.75
N GLU A 73 -4.77 -1.24 3.84
CA GLU A 73 -4.41 -2.60 3.44
C GLU A 73 -3.05 -2.64 2.73
N TYR A 74 -2.80 -1.70 1.83
CA TYR A 74 -1.54 -1.64 1.10
C TYR A 74 -0.36 -1.29 2.02
N GLU A 75 -0.55 -0.35 2.94
CA GLU A 75 0.44 -0.01 3.97
C GLU A 75 0.80 -1.24 4.83
N SER A 76 -0.23 -2.00 5.24
CA SER A 76 -0.07 -3.24 6.00
C SER A 76 0.70 -4.29 5.21
N ALA A 77 0.39 -4.48 3.92
CA ALA A 77 1.09 -5.41 3.05
C ALA A 77 2.58 -5.04 2.89
N LEU A 78 2.89 -3.76 2.67
CA LEU A 78 4.26 -3.26 2.55
C LEU A 78 5.06 -3.48 3.84
N LYS A 79 4.47 -3.21 5.01
CA LYS A 79 5.12 -3.49 6.31
C LYS A 79 5.37 -4.98 6.51
N LYS A 80 4.44 -5.84 6.12
CA LYS A 80 4.63 -7.31 6.19
C LYS A 80 5.76 -7.78 5.29
N ILE A 81 5.84 -7.28 4.05
CA ILE A 81 6.94 -7.57 3.13
C ILE A 81 8.27 -7.11 3.74
N LYS A 82 8.34 -5.89 4.27
CA LYS A 82 9.53 -5.34 4.91
C LYS A 82 10.02 -6.20 6.09
N ASN A 83 9.10 -6.67 6.93
CA ASN A 83 9.42 -7.54 8.06
C ASN A 83 9.87 -8.94 7.60
N ALA A 84 9.22 -9.51 6.59
CA ALA A 84 9.61 -10.80 6.02
C ALA A 84 11.01 -10.73 5.40
N LEU A 85 11.32 -9.65 4.70
CA LEU A 85 12.65 -9.41 4.14
C LEU A 85 13.71 -9.35 5.25
N ASN A 86 13.50 -8.52 6.27
CA ASN A 86 14.40 -8.42 7.43
C ASN A 86 14.61 -9.77 8.15
N SER A 87 13.58 -10.61 8.21
CA SER A 87 13.68 -11.92 8.84
C SER A 87 14.45 -12.93 8.00
N LEU A 88 14.38 -12.82 6.68
CA LEU A 88 15.04 -13.72 5.74
C LEU A 88 16.50 -13.32 5.51
N GLU A 89 16.74 -12.03 5.33
CA GLU A 89 18.07 -11.44 5.13
C GLU A 89 18.17 -10.13 5.95
N PRO A 90 18.72 -10.19 7.18
CA PRO A 90 18.83 -9.03 8.06
C PRO A 90 19.97 -8.08 7.68
N ASN A 91 20.90 -8.49 6.81
CA ASN A 91 21.96 -7.60 6.35
C ASN A 91 21.39 -6.63 5.31
N HIS A 92 21.40 -5.34 5.64
CA HIS A 92 20.97 -4.27 4.74
C HIS A 92 21.73 -4.27 3.40
N ASN A 93 23.00 -4.67 3.39
CA ASN A 93 23.81 -4.78 2.17
C ASN A 93 23.74 -6.19 1.55
N GLY A 94 22.82 -7.03 2.02
CA GLY A 94 22.59 -8.38 1.53
C GLY A 94 21.85 -8.42 0.21
N PHE A 95 21.83 -9.61 -0.39
CA PHE A 95 21.06 -9.87 -1.59
C PHE A 95 20.50 -11.29 -1.54
N ILE A 96 19.33 -11.48 -2.15
CA ILE A 96 18.72 -12.80 -2.27
C ILE A 96 18.76 -13.20 -3.74
N SER A 97 19.52 -14.25 -4.06
CA SER A 97 19.56 -14.83 -5.40
C SER A 97 18.50 -15.91 -5.54
N GLN A 98 17.65 -15.81 -6.56
CA GLN A 98 16.67 -16.85 -6.84
C GLN A 98 17.36 -18.18 -7.19
N SER A 99 18.45 -18.17 -7.97
CA SER A 99 19.14 -19.42 -8.33
C SER A 99 19.68 -20.16 -7.11
N PHE A 100 20.11 -19.41 -6.10
CA PHE A 100 20.61 -19.96 -4.85
C PHE A 100 19.50 -20.68 -4.09
N LEU A 101 18.31 -20.07 -4.01
CA LEU A 101 17.16 -20.67 -3.36
C LEU A 101 16.63 -21.90 -4.12
N ASP A 102 16.60 -21.83 -5.44
CA ASP A 102 16.00 -22.88 -6.28
C ASP A 102 16.92 -24.10 -6.47
N HIS A 103 18.26 -23.92 -6.43
CA HIS A 103 19.20 -24.99 -6.78
C HIS A 103 20.40 -25.07 -5.83
N ASP A 104 21.13 -23.97 -5.63
CA ASP A 104 22.46 -24.03 -5.00
C ASP A 104 22.39 -24.45 -3.52
N LEU A 105 21.32 -24.04 -2.81
CA LEU A 105 21.10 -24.38 -1.41
C LEU A 105 20.91 -25.90 -1.22
N GLU A 106 20.05 -26.52 -2.02
CA GLU A 106 19.80 -27.97 -1.95
C GLU A 106 21.07 -28.76 -2.26
N GLN A 107 21.78 -28.37 -3.31
CA GLN A 107 23.04 -29.00 -3.70
C GLN A 107 24.10 -28.88 -2.60
N GLY A 108 24.23 -27.70 -2.00
CA GLY A 108 25.15 -27.45 -0.90
C GLY A 108 24.84 -28.29 0.34
N CYS A 109 23.57 -28.38 0.73
CA CYS A 109 23.13 -29.22 1.85
C CYS A 109 23.40 -30.71 1.59
N ASN A 110 23.10 -31.20 0.38
CA ASN A 110 23.37 -32.59 0.01
C ASN A 110 24.86 -32.89 0.05
N ALA A 111 25.70 -32.00 -0.48
CA ALA A 111 27.16 -32.16 -0.42
C ALA A 111 27.69 -32.21 1.02
N ALA A 112 27.21 -31.33 1.90
CA ALA A 112 27.62 -31.30 3.31
C ALA A 112 27.17 -32.54 4.11
N ASN A 113 26.03 -33.14 3.78
CA ASN A 113 25.56 -34.38 4.40
C ASN A 113 26.37 -35.62 4.00
N HIS A 114 27.19 -35.51 2.95
CA HIS A 114 28.04 -36.59 2.46
C HIS A 114 29.51 -36.44 2.87
N THR A 115 29.83 -35.47 3.72
CA THR A 115 31.16 -35.25 4.34
C THR A 115 31.11 -35.51 5.84
#